data_AF-A0AAU7QFX4-F1
#
_entry.id   AF-A0AAU7QFX4-F1
#
_cell.length_a   1.000
_cell.length_b   1.000
_cell.length_c   1.000
_cell.angle_alpha   90.00
_cell.angle_beta   90.00
_cell.angle_gamma   90.00
#
_symmetry.space_group_name_H-M   'P 1'
#
loop_
_entity.id
_entity.type
_entity.pdbx_description
1 polymer ?
#
loop_
_entity_poly.entity_id
_entity_poly.type
_entity_poly.pdbx_seq_one_letter_code
_entity_poly.pdbx_strand_id
1 'polypeptide(L)'
;MSNKQMHINVNILSSGSHGASWRAGDGNPLGYIQLEHYQQIAKVAERGLLDAVFLADALAIAFNPGTHPSWALDPAVLVAGMAAVTRKIGFIATASTTFSHPYTLARLFFFPRPRLARPRRLECRDHLR
;
A
#
# COMPACT_ATOMS: atom_id res chain seq x y z
N MET A 1 31.90 -6.98 -8.10
CA MET A 1 31.20 -6.56 -6.87
C MET A 1 29.71 -6.76 -7.09
N SER A 2 29.00 -7.43 -6.16
CA SER A 2 27.56 -7.63 -6.27
C SER A 2 26.83 -6.29 -6.07
N ASN A 3 26.02 -5.89 -7.05
CA ASN A 3 25.21 -4.67 -7.00
C ASN A 3 24.01 -4.90 -6.07
N LYS A 4 24.20 -4.71 -4.77
CA LYS A 4 23.14 -4.84 -3.76
C LYS A 4 22.30 -3.57 -3.76
N GLN A 5 21.03 -3.70 -4.16
CA GLN A 5 20.04 -2.63 -4.04
C GLN A 5 19.24 -2.80 -2.75
N MET A 6 18.94 -1.67 -2.10
CA MET A 6 18.04 -1.65 -0.94
C MET A 6 16.60 -1.64 -1.44
N HIS A 7 15.77 -2.52 -0.88
CA HIS A 7 14.34 -2.49 -1.12
C HIS A 7 13.65 -1.56 -0.12
N ILE A 8 12.79 -0.66 -0.62
CA ILE A 8 12.11 0.36 0.17
C ILE A 8 10.61 0.24 -0.08
N ASN A 9 9.87 0.05 1.01
CA ASN A 9 8.42 -0.04 1.02
C ASN A 9 7.82 1.09 1.86
N VAL A 10 6.56 1.42 1.59
CA VAL A 10 5.78 2.36 2.41
C VAL A 10 4.66 1.62 3.14
N ASN A 11 4.55 1.84 4.44
CA ASN A 11 3.42 1.38 5.24
C ASN A 11 2.35 2.47 5.29
N ILE A 12 1.15 2.18 4.81
CA ILE A 12 0.02 3.12 4.87
C ILE A 12 -0.84 2.79 6.09
N LEU A 13 -0.82 3.70 7.06
CA LEU A 13 -1.58 3.57 8.31
C LEU A 13 -2.70 4.61 8.34
N SER A 14 -3.90 4.29 7.87
CA SER A 14 -5.07 5.19 7.94
C SER A 14 -4.72 6.60 7.41
N SER A 15 -4.65 7.63 8.26
CA SER A 15 -4.24 9.01 7.92
C SER A 15 -2.75 9.34 8.13
N GLY A 16 -1.94 8.41 8.65
CA GLY A 16 -0.51 8.55 8.91
C GLY A 16 -0.05 7.79 10.15
N SER A 17 1.26 7.59 10.32
CA SER A 17 1.82 6.81 11.44
C SER A 17 1.66 7.48 12.81
N HIS A 18 1.50 8.81 12.84
CA HIS A 18 1.25 9.54 14.08
C HIS A 18 -0.24 9.55 14.42
N GLY A 19 -0.61 9.33 15.68
CA GLY A 19 -2.03 9.22 16.08
C GLY A 19 -2.90 10.40 15.67
N ALA A 20 -2.35 11.61 15.77
CA ALA A 20 -3.05 12.84 15.37
C ALA A 20 -2.87 13.23 13.88
N SER A 21 -2.34 12.36 13.00
CA SER A 21 -2.07 12.73 11.59
C SER A 21 -3.33 13.19 10.85
N TRP A 22 -4.50 12.66 11.23
CA TRP A 22 -5.79 13.09 10.69
C TRP A 22 -6.17 14.53 11.02
N ARG A 23 -5.51 15.16 12.01
CA ARG A 23 -5.69 16.57 12.40
C ARG A 23 -4.69 17.50 11.73
N ALA A 24 -3.79 16.99 10.89
CA ALA A 24 -2.84 17.83 10.17
C ALA A 24 -3.61 18.85 9.32
N GLY A 25 -3.29 20.14 9.47
CA GLY A 25 -4.07 21.23 8.86
C GLY A 25 -3.99 21.28 7.33
N ASP A 26 -2.98 20.67 6.75
CA ASP A 26 -2.79 20.48 5.30
C ASP A 26 -3.35 19.13 4.80
N GLY A 27 -3.80 18.26 5.71
CA GLY A 27 -4.30 16.92 5.42
C GLY A 27 -5.82 16.86 5.25
N ASN A 28 -6.29 15.78 4.63
CA ASN A 28 -7.71 15.46 4.60
C ASN A 28 -8.08 14.59 5.82
N PRO A 29 -8.89 15.10 6.77
CA PRO A 29 -9.24 14.36 7.98
C PRO A 29 -10.05 13.09 7.71
N LEU A 30 -10.71 13.00 6.54
CA LEU A 30 -11.50 11.85 6.10
C LEU A 30 -10.75 10.96 5.10
N GLY A 31 -9.47 11.22 4.84
CA GLY A 31 -8.69 10.44 3.86
C GLY A 31 -8.69 8.93 4.13
N TYR A 32 -8.76 8.52 5.40
CA TYR A 32 -8.73 7.12 5.81
C TYR A 32 -9.96 6.29 5.40
N ILE A 33 -11.05 6.93 4.97
CA ILE A 33 -12.25 6.28 4.42
C ILE A 33 -12.43 6.52 2.92
N GLN A 34 -11.50 7.21 2.28
CA GLN A 34 -11.59 7.58 0.86
C GLN A 34 -10.59 6.79 0.04
N LEU A 35 -11.07 6.02 -0.93
CA LEU A 35 -10.20 5.20 -1.79
C LEU A 35 -9.18 6.07 -2.56
N GLU A 36 -9.57 7.27 -2.95
CA GLU A 36 -8.76 8.23 -3.68
C GLU A 36 -7.48 8.58 -2.90
N HIS A 37 -7.55 8.65 -1.57
CA HIS A 37 -6.38 8.90 -0.72
C HIS A 37 -5.30 7.83 -0.92
N TYR A 38 -5.69 6.55 -0.85
CA TYR A 38 -4.80 5.41 -1.05
C TYR A 38 -4.29 5.33 -2.49
N GLN A 39 -5.14 5.61 -3.48
CA GLN A 39 -4.73 5.70 -4.88
C GLN A 39 -3.67 6.78 -5.12
N GLN A 40 -3.80 7.95 -4.49
CA GLN A 40 -2.78 9.00 -4.61
C GLN A 40 -1.46 8.56 -3.96
N ILE A 41 -1.50 7.95 -2.78
CA ILE A 41 -0.28 7.41 -2.14
C ILE A 41 0.40 6.38 -3.03
N ALA A 42 -0.35 5.43 -3.61
CA ALA A 42 0.21 4.42 -4.50
C ALA A 42 0.86 5.03 -5.75
N LYS A 43 0.22 6.05 -6.36
CA LYS A 43 0.81 6.80 -7.47
C LYS A 43 2.09 7.53 -7.06
N VAL A 44 2.12 8.14 -5.88
CA VAL A 44 3.33 8.82 -5.35
C VAL A 44 4.44 7.81 -5.11
N ALA A 45 4.15 6.69 -4.45
CA ALA A 45 5.11 5.63 -4.15
C ALA A 45 5.69 5.01 -5.44
N GLU A 46 4.86 4.76 -6.45
CA GLU A 46 5.33 4.26 -7.75
C GLU A 46 6.22 5.26 -8.48
N ARG A 47 5.86 6.56 -8.47
CA ARG A 47 6.72 7.63 -9.01
C ARG A 47 8.05 7.72 -8.26
N GLY A 48 8.04 7.45 -6.96
CA GLY A 48 9.22 7.43 -6.09
C GLY A 48 10.09 6.19 -6.21
N LEU A 49 9.74 5.23 -7.10
CA LEU A 49 10.45 3.97 -7.29
C LEU A 49 10.50 3.05 -6.05
N LEU A 50 9.50 3.17 -5.16
CA LEU A 50 9.34 2.22 -4.05
C LEU A 50 8.92 0.85 -4.59
N ASP A 51 9.35 -0.21 -3.91
CA ASP A 51 9.08 -1.58 -4.34
C ASP A 51 7.64 -1.99 -4.07
N ALA A 52 7.09 -1.64 -2.90
CA ALA A 52 5.74 -2.01 -2.53
C ALA A 52 5.06 -1.07 -1.52
N VAL A 53 3.73 -1.13 -1.53
CA VAL A 53 2.86 -0.60 -0.47
C VAL A 53 2.47 -1.74 0.46
N PHE A 54 2.64 -1.51 1.76
CA PHE A 54 2.19 -2.39 2.84
C PHE A 54 0.93 -1.83 3.50
N LEU A 55 -0.08 -2.69 3.64
CA LEU A 55 -1.36 -2.40 4.27
C LEU A 55 -1.51 -3.31 5.50
N ALA A 56 -1.28 -2.72 6.67
CA ALA A 56 -1.57 -3.38 7.93
C ALA A 56 -3.08 -3.46 8.16
N ASP A 57 -3.51 -4.51 8.86
CA ASP A 57 -4.91 -4.70 9.22
C ASP A 57 -5.06 -5.44 10.55
N ALA A 58 -6.19 -5.19 11.22
CA ALA A 58 -6.62 -5.96 12.36
C ALA A 58 -8.15 -6.08 12.38
N LEU A 59 -8.62 -7.30 12.63
CA LEU A 59 -10.05 -7.61 12.74
C LEU A 59 -10.60 -7.33 14.15
N ALA A 60 -10.19 -6.21 14.73
CA ALA A 60 -10.62 -5.74 16.03
C ALA A 60 -10.61 -4.20 16.07
N ILE A 61 -11.64 -3.62 16.68
CA ILE A 61 -11.66 -2.19 16.96
C ILE A 61 -10.93 -1.98 18.29
N ALA A 62 -9.60 -1.88 18.20
CA ALA A 62 -8.73 -1.67 19.38
C ALA A 62 -8.44 -0.18 19.66
N PHE A 63 -8.95 0.74 18.84
CA PHE A 63 -8.59 2.15 18.89
C PHE A 63 -9.54 2.98 19.73
N ASN A 64 -8.98 3.88 20.53
CA ASN A 64 -9.75 4.97 21.11
C ASN A 64 -10.05 5.99 19.99
N PRO A 65 -11.33 6.22 19.64
CA PRO A 65 -11.69 7.15 18.56
C PRO A 65 -11.22 8.60 18.83
N GLY A 66 -10.90 8.95 20.08
CA GLY A 66 -10.31 10.24 20.43
C GLY A 66 -8.82 10.40 20.05
N THR A 67 -8.09 9.30 19.79
CA THR A 67 -6.64 9.33 19.56
C THR A 67 -6.24 8.96 18.15
N HIS A 68 -6.97 8.09 17.45
CA HIS A 68 -6.65 7.65 16.10
C HIS A 68 -7.90 7.18 15.35
N PRO A 69 -8.11 7.56 14.07
CA PRO A 69 -9.17 6.98 13.25
C PRO A 69 -8.93 5.49 13.02
N SER A 70 -9.96 4.67 13.12
CA SER A 70 -9.86 3.21 12.93
C SER A 70 -9.36 2.83 11.53
N TRP A 71 -8.82 1.61 11.40
CA TRP A 71 -8.68 0.97 10.09
C TRP A 71 -10.07 0.70 9.52
N ALA A 72 -10.49 1.52 8.54
CA ALA A 72 -11.87 1.54 8.07
C ALA A 72 -12.10 0.76 6.77
N LEU A 73 -11.06 0.60 5.95
CA LEU A 73 -11.15 -0.05 4.65
C LEU A 73 -10.34 -1.34 4.64
N ASP A 74 -10.93 -2.39 4.07
CA ASP A 74 -10.31 -3.71 3.93
C ASP A 74 -9.10 -3.67 2.98
N PRO A 75 -7.95 -4.27 3.35
CA PRO A 75 -6.75 -4.26 2.51
C PRO A 75 -6.97 -4.83 1.11
N ALA A 76 -7.76 -5.87 0.93
CA ALA A 76 -7.97 -6.46 -0.39
C ALA A 76 -8.74 -5.50 -1.31
N VAL A 77 -9.71 -4.77 -0.77
CA VAL A 77 -10.42 -3.69 -1.49
C VAL A 77 -9.45 -2.57 -1.88
N LEU A 78 -8.59 -2.14 -0.94
CA LEU A 78 -7.58 -1.12 -1.20
C LEU A 78 -6.57 -1.56 -2.26
N VAL A 79 -6.10 -2.80 -2.22
CA VAL A 79 -5.20 -3.36 -3.24
C VAL A 79 -5.86 -3.33 -4.61
N ALA A 80 -7.12 -3.77 -4.73
CA ALA A 80 -7.84 -3.75 -6.00
C ALA A 80 -7.95 -2.33 -6.57
N GLY A 81 -8.33 -1.35 -5.73
CA GLY A 81 -8.48 0.05 -6.15
C GLY A 81 -7.16 0.76 -6.47
N MET A 82 -6.07 0.46 -5.75
CA MET A 82 -4.74 1.00 -6.04
C MET A 82 -4.13 0.35 -7.29
N ALA A 83 -4.28 -0.97 -7.46
CA ALA A 83 -3.77 -1.69 -8.63
C ALA A 83 -4.41 -1.21 -9.95
N ALA A 84 -5.64 -0.67 -9.89
CA ALA A 84 -6.30 -0.08 -11.05
C ALA A 84 -5.58 1.17 -11.59
N VAL A 85 -4.80 1.87 -10.75
CA VAL A 85 -4.17 3.16 -11.08
C VAL A 85 -2.64 3.13 -11.08
N THR A 86 -2.03 1.96 -10.84
CA THR A 86 -0.57 1.75 -10.86
C THR A 86 -0.20 0.62 -11.83
N ARG A 87 1.10 0.44 -12.12
CA ARG A 87 1.57 -0.54 -13.12
C ARG A 87 2.68 -1.47 -12.64
N LYS A 88 3.51 -1.03 -11.70
CA LYS A 88 4.78 -1.66 -11.32
C LYS A 88 4.88 -1.91 -9.82
N ILE A 89 4.38 -1.00 -8.99
CA ILE A 89 4.50 -1.12 -7.54
C ILE A 89 3.82 -2.39 -7.02
N GLY A 90 4.47 -3.07 -6.07
CA GLY A 90 3.93 -4.22 -5.38
C GLY A 90 2.90 -3.84 -4.31
N PHE A 91 2.08 -4.81 -3.92
CA PHE A 91 1.11 -4.67 -2.84
C PHE A 91 1.28 -5.81 -1.86
N ILE A 92 1.34 -5.48 -0.58
CA ILE A 92 1.43 -6.42 0.53
C ILE A 92 0.26 -6.11 1.46
N ALA A 93 -0.66 -7.05 1.59
CA ALA A 93 -1.86 -6.91 2.41
C ALA A 93 -1.82 -7.94 3.54
N THR A 94 -2.13 -7.50 4.77
CA THR A 94 -2.32 -8.38 5.91
C THR A 94 -3.68 -9.06 5.83
N ALA A 95 -3.74 -10.35 6.18
CA ALA A 95 -4.98 -11.09 6.35
C ALA A 95 -4.84 -12.08 7.52
N SER A 96 -5.92 -12.27 8.29
CA SER A 96 -5.92 -13.19 9.43
C SER A 96 -6.27 -14.61 9.01
N THR A 97 -5.47 -15.58 9.46
CA THR A 97 -5.74 -17.02 9.31
C THR A 97 -6.75 -17.55 10.32
N THR A 98 -7.02 -16.82 11.41
CA THR A 98 -8.00 -17.22 12.44
C THR A 98 -9.44 -17.09 11.93
N PHE A 99 -9.70 -16.07 11.11
CA PHE A 99 -11.06 -15.71 10.68
C PHE A 99 -11.32 -15.99 9.20
N SER A 100 -10.32 -16.48 8.46
CA SER A 100 -10.42 -16.71 7.01
C SER A 100 -10.11 -18.15 6.64
N HIS A 101 -10.99 -18.77 5.86
CA HIS A 101 -10.72 -20.08 5.30
C HIS A 101 -9.61 -19.99 4.23
N PRO A 102 -8.65 -20.94 4.16
CA PRO A 102 -7.50 -20.87 3.25
C PRO A 102 -7.89 -20.75 1.77
N TYR A 103 -8.95 -21.43 1.35
CA TYR A 103 -9.47 -21.31 -0.02
C TYR A 103 -9.92 -19.88 -0.35
N THR A 104 -10.57 -19.20 0.60
CA THR A 104 -11.02 -17.81 0.43
C THR A 104 -9.82 -16.88 0.28
N LEU A 105 -8.79 -17.03 1.14
CA LEU A 105 -7.56 -16.24 1.04
C LEU A 105 -6.85 -16.45 -0.30
N ALA A 106 -6.73 -17.71 -0.74
CA ALA A 106 -6.09 -18.03 -2.01
C ALA A 106 -6.80 -17.36 -3.20
N ARG A 107 -8.14 -17.37 -3.22
CA ARG A 107 -8.92 -16.73 -4.28
C ARG A 107 -8.90 -15.20 -4.19
N LEU A 108 -8.93 -14.64 -2.99
CA LEU A 108 -8.90 -13.20 -2.75
C LEU A 108 -7.59 -12.56 -3.21
N PHE A 109 -6.46 -13.21 -2.93
CA PHE A 109 -5.12 -12.72 -3.30
C PHE A 109 -4.60 -13.27 -4.62
N PHE A 110 -5.41 -14.03 -5.35
CA PHE A 110 -5.08 -14.43 -6.70
C PHE A 110 -5.24 -13.24 -7.65
N PHE A 111 -4.16 -12.50 -7.86
CA PHE A 111 -4.07 -11.49 -8.91
C PHE A 111 -3.37 -12.07 -10.15
N PRO A 112 -4.11 -12.39 -11.22
CA PRO A 112 -3.49 -12.79 -12.46
C PRO A 112 -2.74 -11.58 -13.02
N ARG A 113 -1.40 -11.60 -12.96
CA ARG A 113 -0.62 -10.63 -13.72
C ARG A 113 -0.85 -10.90 -15.21
N PRO A 114 -1.27 -9.91 -16.01
CA PRO A 114 -1.16 -10.06 -17.45
C PRO A 114 0.32 -10.30 -17.79
N ARG A 115 0.61 -11.34 -18.60
CA ARG A 115 1.97 -11.64 -19.09
C ARG A 115 2.44 -10.53 -20.03
N LEU A 116 2.86 -9.39 -19.50
CA LEU A 116 3.59 -8.32 -20.18
C LEU A 116 4.15 -7.41 -19.06
N ALA A 117 5.43 -7.11 -18.91
CA ALA A 117 6.63 -7.37 -19.69
C ALA A 117 7.81 -7.50 -18.68
N ARG A 118 8.90 -8.14 -19.12
CA ARG A 118 10.17 -8.22 -18.39
C ARG A 118 10.57 -6.84 -17.82
N PRO A 119 11.16 -6.73 -16.62
CA PRO A 119 11.74 -5.48 -16.18
C PRO A 119 12.89 -5.12 -17.15
N ARG A 120 12.77 -3.96 -17.81
CA ARG A 120 13.94 -3.32 -18.41
C ARG A 120 14.86 -2.93 -17.26
N ARG A 121 16.08 -3.44 -17.31
CA ARG A 121 17.24 -2.86 -16.63
C ARG A 121 17.25 -1.38 -16.98
N LEU A 122 16.93 -0.51 -16.02
CA LEU A 122 17.23 0.92 -16.16
C LEU A 122 18.75 1.04 -16.02
N GLU A 123 19.46 0.93 -17.13
CA GLU A 123 20.77 1.54 -17.24
C GLU A 123 20.56 3.06 -17.20
N CYS A 124 20.53 3.64 -16.00
CA CYS A 124 20.94 5.03 -15.83
C CYS A 124 22.46 5.03 -15.89
N ARG A 125 22.98 4.96 -17.12
CA ARG A 125 24.38 5.17 -17.42
C ARG A 125 24.53 6.63 -17.82
N ASP A 126 25.41 7.32 -17.10
CA ASP A 126 26.00 8.62 -17.42
C ASP A 126 25.00 9.79 -17.53
N HIS A 127 24.89 10.65 -16.50
CA HIS A 127 24.69 12.11 -16.62
C HIS A 127 24.85 12.77 -15.24
N LEU A 128 26.05 12.66 -14.68
CA LEU A 128 26.61 13.61 -13.72
C LEU A 128 28.12 13.69 -14.00
N ARG A 129 28.48 14.58 -14.92
CA ARG A 129 29.75 15.30 -14.91
C ARG A 129 29.44 16.73 -14.49
#